data_AF-A0A455BBI1-F1
#
_entry.id   AF-A0A455BBI1-F1
#
_cell.length_a   1.000
_cell.length_b   1.000
_cell.length_c   1.000
_cell.angle_alpha   90.00
_cell.angle_beta   90.00
_cell.angle_gamma   90.00
#
_symmetry.space_group_name_H-M   'P 1'
#
loop_
_entity.id
_entity.type
_entity.pdbx_description
1 polymer ?
#
loop_
_entity_poly.entity_id
_entity_poly.type
_entity_poly.pdbx_seq_one_letter_code
_entity_poly.pdbx_strand_id
1 'polypeptide(L)'
;MDKLRPEELGSPGSPPRPQRASPARESCGQLSWPTWESWGAGRPPALPRPESALTCQVNENARKDLKEGLLLYNSENNVGLKNAWNIIQAEMRCCGVTDYTDWYPVLGENTVPDRCCMENSQGCGRNSSAPVWRTGCYEKVKMWFDDNKHVLGTAGMCVLIMQILGMAFSMTLFQHIHRTGKKYDA
;
A
#
# COMPACT_ATOMS: atom_id res chain seq x y z
N MET A 1 46.43 42.34 27.85
CA MET A 1 46.09 41.17 28.69
C MET A 1 44.61 41.27 28.99
N ASP A 2 43.83 40.85 28.00
CA ASP A 2 42.40 41.11 27.94
C ASP A 2 41.60 40.08 28.71
N LYS A 3 40.60 40.61 29.41
CA LYS A 3 39.65 39.92 30.28
C LYS A 3 38.94 38.80 29.54
N LEU A 4 38.92 37.64 30.19
CA LEU A 4 38.00 36.53 29.93
C LEU A 4 36.54 37.05 29.81
N ARG A 5 35.91 36.78 28.67
CA ARG A 5 34.46 36.81 28.51
C ARG A 5 33.93 35.42 28.90
N PRO A 6 32.93 35.31 29.79
CA PRO A 6 32.29 34.04 30.10
C PRO A 6 31.50 33.52 28.90
N GLU A 7 31.67 32.23 28.61
CA GLU A 7 30.82 31.51 27.66
C GLU A 7 29.40 31.39 28.20
N GLU A 8 28.45 31.60 27.30
CA GLU A 8 27.02 31.38 27.46
C GLU A 8 26.78 29.95 27.96
N LEU A 9 26.20 29.85 29.16
CA LEU A 9 25.77 28.61 29.78
C LEU A 9 24.58 28.04 28.99
N GLY A 10 24.89 27.30 27.92
CA GLY A 10 23.93 26.54 27.14
C GLY A 10 23.22 25.49 28.00
N SER A 11 21.89 25.55 27.98
CA SER A 11 20.97 24.69 28.75
C SER A 11 21.33 23.20 28.73
N PRO A 12 21.10 22.47 29.84
CA PRO A 12 21.22 21.02 29.86
C PRO A 12 20.24 20.40 28.85
N GLY A 13 20.81 19.67 27.89
CA GLY A 13 20.08 18.94 26.87
C GLY A 13 19.05 18.01 27.48
N SER A 14 17.83 18.07 26.95
CA SER A 14 16.73 17.20 27.35
C SER A 14 17.09 15.73 27.07
N PRO A 15 16.70 14.78 27.94
CA PRO A 15 16.90 13.36 27.67
C PRO A 15 16.12 12.96 26.40
N PRO A 16 16.63 11.99 25.61
CA PRO A 16 15.94 11.54 24.41
C PRO A 16 14.56 11.00 24.77
N ARG A 17 13.55 11.47 24.03
CA ARG A 17 12.15 11.01 24.15
C ARG A 17 12.14 9.48 23.98
N PRO A 18 11.48 8.71 24.86
CA PRO A 18 11.37 7.28 24.68
C PRO A 18 10.72 7.04 23.31
N GLN A 19 11.44 6.36 22.43
CA GLN A 19 10.86 5.89 21.18
C GLN A 19 9.66 5.03 21.59
N ARG A 20 8.46 5.43 21.16
CA ARG A 20 7.29 4.59 21.27
C ARG A 20 7.64 3.30 20.55
N ALA A 21 7.90 2.25 21.32
CA ALA A 21 8.10 0.92 20.79
C ALA A 21 6.94 0.66 19.81
N SER A 22 7.28 0.36 18.55
CA SER A 22 6.28 -0.17 17.63
C SER A 22 5.57 -1.33 18.35
N PRO A 23 4.23 -1.39 18.32
CA PRO A 23 3.56 -2.57 18.83
C PRO A 23 4.20 -3.78 18.16
N ALA A 24 4.53 -4.78 18.98
CA ALA A 24 5.01 -6.07 18.49
C ALA A 24 4.09 -6.52 17.36
N ARG A 25 4.69 -7.02 16.28
CA ARG A 25 4.05 -7.52 15.08
C ARG A 25 2.97 -8.55 15.47
N GLU A 26 1.73 -8.09 15.69
CA GLU A 26 0.61 -8.97 15.99
C GLU A 26 0.33 -9.76 14.71
N SER A 27 0.78 -11.01 14.71
CA SER A 27 0.53 -11.93 13.60
C SER A 27 -0.98 -12.14 13.51
N CYS A 28 -1.53 -11.73 12.38
CA CYS A 28 -2.90 -12.02 11.99
C CYS A 28 -3.13 -13.54 12.07
N GLY A 29 -3.84 -14.01 13.10
CA GLY A 29 -4.32 -15.39 13.17
C GLY A 29 -3.57 -16.38 14.07
N GLN A 30 -2.77 -15.95 15.05
CA GLN A 30 -2.43 -16.82 16.20
C GLN A 30 -3.11 -16.33 17.49
N LEU A 31 -4.44 -16.34 17.52
CA LEU A 31 -5.10 -16.81 18.74
C LEU A 31 -5.33 -18.31 18.55
N SER A 32 -4.35 -19.12 18.94
CA SER A 32 -4.68 -20.48 19.36
C SER A 32 -5.64 -20.31 20.54
N TRP A 33 -6.86 -20.84 20.42
CA TRP A 33 -7.75 -20.97 21.57
C TRP A 33 -6.94 -21.59 22.72
N PRO A 34 -6.88 -20.99 23.91
CA PRO A 34 -6.36 -21.72 25.06
C PRO A 34 -7.20 -23.00 25.19
N THR A 35 -6.55 -24.16 25.27
CA THR A 35 -7.24 -25.37 25.72
C THR A 35 -7.81 -25.09 27.11
N TRP A 36 -8.90 -25.77 27.45
CA TRP A 36 -9.61 -25.61 28.74
C TRP A 36 -8.71 -25.82 29.98
N GLU A 37 -7.47 -26.29 29.79
CA GLU A 37 -6.45 -26.53 30.82
C GLU A 37 -5.79 -25.24 31.38
N SER A 38 -6.01 -24.05 30.79
CA SER A 38 -5.37 -22.79 31.25
C SER A 38 -6.23 -21.86 32.12
N TRP A 39 -7.45 -22.25 32.49
CA TRP A 39 -8.37 -21.43 33.28
C TRP A 39 -8.04 -21.50 34.78
N GLY A 40 -6.96 -20.83 35.20
CA GLY A 40 -6.82 -20.34 36.57
C GLY A 40 -7.70 -19.11 36.79
N ALA A 41 -8.16 -18.87 38.03
CA ALA A 41 -9.19 -17.90 38.42
C ALA A 41 -8.88 -16.41 38.11
N GLY A 42 -8.91 -16.03 36.84
CA GLY A 42 -8.79 -14.66 36.35
C GLY A 42 -9.88 -14.34 35.34
N ARG A 43 -10.24 -13.05 35.25
CA ARG A 43 -11.19 -12.52 34.25
C ARG A 43 -10.76 -13.00 32.85
N PRO A 44 -11.66 -13.56 32.01
CA PRO A 44 -11.28 -13.96 30.67
C PRO A 44 -10.76 -12.75 29.87
N PRO A 45 -9.74 -12.93 29.01
CA PRO A 45 -9.33 -11.89 28.09
C PRO A 45 -10.53 -11.49 27.22
N ALA A 46 -10.65 -10.19 26.92
CA ALA A 46 -11.66 -9.71 25.99
C ALA A 46 -11.45 -10.40 24.63
N LEU A 47 -12.47 -11.11 24.14
CA LEU A 47 -12.43 -11.70 22.81
C LEU A 47 -12.27 -10.58 21.76
N PRO A 48 -11.39 -10.75 20.76
CA PRO A 48 -11.36 -9.82 19.62
C PRO A 48 -12.73 -9.84 18.93
N ARG A 49 -13.21 -8.66 18.52
CA ARG A 49 -14.48 -8.55 17.82
C ARG A 49 -14.41 -9.34 16.50
N PRO A 50 -15.51 -10.00 16.05
CA PRO A 50 -15.52 -10.72 14.78
C PRO A 50 -15.11 -9.84 13.57
N GLU A 51 -15.34 -8.54 13.65
CA GLU A 51 -14.95 -7.55 12.63
C GLU A 51 -13.42 -7.41 12.45
N SER A 52 -12.61 -7.63 13.50
CA SER A 52 -11.15 -7.56 13.38
C SER A 52 -10.53 -8.81 12.74
N ALA A 53 -11.22 -9.96 12.80
CA ALA A 53 -10.74 -11.20 12.17
C ALA A 53 -10.90 -11.16 10.64
N LEU A 54 -12.03 -10.64 10.13
CA LEU A 54 -12.28 -10.54 8.69
C LEU A 54 -11.30 -9.56 8.02
N THR A 55 -11.14 -8.37 8.59
CA THR A 55 -10.22 -7.33 8.06
C THR A 55 -8.77 -7.80 8.08
N CYS A 56 -8.39 -8.54 9.11
CA CYS A 56 -7.11 -9.22 9.22
C CYS A 56 -6.88 -10.24 8.10
N GLN A 57 -7.85 -11.12 7.85
CA GLN A 57 -7.78 -12.13 6.79
C GLN A 57 -7.68 -11.50 5.40
N VAL A 58 -8.48 -10.46 5.13
CA VAL A 58 -8.42 -9.71 3.86
C VAL A 58 -7.04 -9.11 3.66
N ASN A 59 -6.45 -8.52 4.70
CA ASN A 59 -5.14 -7.90 4.58
C ASN A 59 -4.03 -8.92 4.26
N GLU A 60 -4.04 -10.07 4.94
CA GLU A 60 -3.05 -11.11 4.71
C GLU A 60 -3.21 -11.78 3.34
N ASN A 61 -4.44 -12.03 2.89
CA ASN A 61 -4.70 -12.54 1.55
C ASN A 61 -4.15 -11.57 0.49
N ALA A 62 -4.43 -10.28 0.63
CA ALA A 62 -3.92 -9.28 -0.31
C ALA A 62 -2.39 -9.23 -0.34
N ARG A 63 -1.73 -9.33 0.83
CA ARG A 63 -0.26 -9.40 0.90
C ARG A 63 0.28 -10.65 0.24
N LYS A 64 -0.39 -11.79 0.44
CA LYS A 64 -0.02 -13.07 -0.18
C LYS A 64 -0.12 -12.98 -1.70
N ASP A 65 -1.24 -12.50 -2.22
CA ASP A 65 -1.47 -12.35 -3.66
C ASP A 65 -0.42 -11.43 -4.30
N LEU A 66 -0.07 -10.33 -3.62
CA LEU A 66 0.99 -9.43 -4.08
C LEU A 66 2.37 -10.11 -4.07
N LYS A 67 2.67 -10.94 -3.06
CA LYS A 67 3.93 -11.70 -3.00
C LYS A 67 4.00 -12.75 -4.12
N GLU A 68 2.90 -13.43 -4.42
CA GLU A 68 2.81 -14.35 -5.56
C GLU A 68 3.01 -13.60 -6.88
N GLY A 69 2.42 -12.42 -7.03
CA GLY A 69 2.65 -11.53 -8.18
C GLY A 69 4.09 -11.04 -8.31
N LEU A 70 4.82 -10.92 -7.19
CA LEU A 70 6.23 -10.54 -7.19
C LEU A 70 7.11 -11.59 -7.88
N LEU A 71 6.81 -12.89 -7.67
CA LEU A 71 7.57 -14.00 -8.26
C LEU A 71 7.53 -13.99 -9.80
N LEU A 72 6.47 -13.42 -10.37
CA LEU A 72 6.25 -13.32 -11.81
C LEU A 72 6.94 -12.09 -12.44
N TYR A 73 7.58 -11.24 -11.65
CA TYR A 73 8.15 -9.97 -12.13
C TYR A 73 9.22 -10.14 -13.23
N ASN A 74 10.06 -11.18 -13.15
CA ASN A 74 11.11 -11.44 -14.13
C ASN A 74 10.65 -12.32 -15.32
N SER A 75 9.36 -12.69 -15.37
CA SER A 75 8.83 -13.49 -16.47
C SER A 75 8.65 -12.62 -17.73
N GLU A 76 9.23 -13.04 -18.85
CA GLU A 76 9.21 -12.28 -20.12
C GLU A 76 7.79 -12.04 -20.66
N ASN A 77 6.85 -12.94 -20.36
CA ASN A 77 5.46 -12.84 -20.80
C ASN A 77 4.60 -11.86 -19.97
N ASN A 78 5.16 -11.27 -18.90
CA ASN A 78 4.44 -10.46 -17.93
C ASN A 78 4.89 -8.99 -17.89
N VAL A 79 5.15 -8.40 -19.07
CA VAL A 79 5.56 -6.99 -19.22
C VAL A 79 4.58 -6.02 -18.54
N GLY A 80 3.28 -6.31 -18.62
CA GLY A 80 2.24 -5.51 -17.95
C GLY A 80 2.37 -5.51 -16.43
N LEU A 81 2.63 -6.68 -15.83
CA LEU A 81 2.83 -6.82 -14.38
C LEU A 81 4.09 -6.11 -13.92
N LYS A 82 5.19 -6.25 -14.67
CA LYS A 82 6.45 -5.54 -14.42
C LYS A 82 6.25 -4.02 -14.44
N ASN A 83 5.50 -3.51 -15.42
CA ASN A 83 5.19 -2.09 -15.51
C ASN A 83 4.33 -1.60 -14.33
N ALA A 84 3.30 -2.37 -13.94
CA ALA A 84 2.46 -2.05 -12.79
C ALA A 84 3.29 -1.94 -11.49
N TRP A 85 4.18 -2.89 -11.24
CA TRP A 85 5.10 -2.83 -10.10
C TRP A 85 6.00 -1.60 -10.14
N ASN A 86 6.54 -1.24 -11.31
CA ASN A 86 7.40 -0.07 -11.47
C ASN A 86 6.64 1.23 -11.21
N ILE A 87 5.38 1.33 -11.67
CA ILE A 87 4.52 2.50 -11.45
C ILE A 87 4.19 2.65 -9.97
N ILE A 88 3.70 1.59 -9.32
CA ILE A 88 3.29 1.63 -7.91
C ILE A 88 4.47 2.05 -7.03
N GLN A 89 5.66 1.47 -7.25
CA GLN A 89 6.85 1.79 -6.44
C GLN A 89 7.30 3.24 -6.62
N ALA A 90 7.24 3.76 -7.86
CA ALA A 90 7.58 5.14 -8.15
C ALA A 90 6.59 6.14 -7.53
N GLU A 91 5.29 5.88 -7.68
CA GLU A 91 4.24 6.78 -7.23
C GLU A 91 4.11 6.79 -5.70
N MET A 92 4.14 5.60 -5.08
CA MET A 92 3.91 5.43 -3.65
C MET A 92 5.19 5.51 -2.81
N ARG A 93 6.35 5.64 -3.46
CA ARG A 93 7.68 5.75 -2.81
C ARG A 93 7.90 4.62 -1.81
N CYS A 94 7.77 3.40 -2.30
CA CYS A 94 7.81 2.16 -1.53
C CYS A 94 8.62 1.09 -2.28
N CYS A 95 9.01 0.02 -1.59
CA CYS A 95 9.71 -1.09 -2.21
C CYS A 95 9.25 -2.43 -1.63
N GLY A 96 8.93 -3.36 -2.53
CA GLY A 96 8.44 -4.70 -2.16
C GLY A 96 7.02 -4.66 -1.57
N VAL A 97 6.52 -5.82 -1.13
CA VAL A 97 5.15 -5.93 -0.63
C VAL A 97 5.07 -5.41 0.80
N THR A 98 5.86 -6.03 1.68
CA THR A 98 6.01 -5.67 3.10
C THR A 98 7.31 -4.95 3.35
N ASP A 99 8.37 -5.36 2.66
CA ASP A 99 9.73 -4.87 2.86
C ASP A 99 10.52 -4.97 1.55
N TYR A 100 11.59 -4.19 1.40
CA TYR A 100 12.44 -4.20 0.21
C TYR A 100 13.12 -5.56 0.00
N THR A 101 13.34 -6.32 1.09
CA THR A 101 13.93 -7.67 1.04
C THR A 101 13.03 -8.69 0.35
N ASP A 102 11.73 -8.41 0.16
CA ASP A 102 10.83 -9.30 -0.58
C ASP A 102 11.32 -9.54 -2.03
N TRP A 103 12.16 -8.65 -2.58
CA TRP A 103 12.75 -8.77 -3.92
C TRP A 103 13.89 -9.79 -4.04
N TYR A 104 14.59 -10.09 -2.95
CA TYR A 104 15.78 -10.94 -2.97
C TYR A 104 15.57 -12.35 -3.56
N PRO A 105 14.46 -13.07 -3.26
CA PRO A 105 14.19 -14.35 -3.91
C PRO A 105 13.89 -14.24 -5.42
N VAL A 106 13.56 -13.05 -5.93
CA VAL A 106 13.14 -12.84 -7.33
C VAL A 106 14.27 -12.30 -8.21
N LEU A 107 15.04 -11.33 -7.69
CA LEU A 107 16.07 -10.60 -8.43
C LEU A 107 17.50 -10.95 -8.00
N GLY A 108 17.66 -11.72 -6.92
CA GLY A 108 18.95 -12.03 -6.31
C GLY A 108 19.21 -11.20 -5.05
N GLU A 109 20.19 -11.66 -4.27
CA GLU A 109 20.53 -11.03 -3.00
C GLU A 109 20.96 -9.57 -3.18
N ASN A 110 20.51 -8.70 -2.27
CA ASN A 110 20.81 -7.26 -2.27
C ASN A 110 20.43 -6.52 -3.58
N THR A 111 19.54 -7.10 -4.39
CA THR A 111 19.09 -6.50 -5.65
C THR A 111 17.61 -6.14 -5.56
N VAL A 112 17.29 -4.91 -5.98
CA VAL A 112 15.92 -4.38 -6.09
C VAL A 112 15.70 -3.73 -7.46
N PRO A 113 14.45 -3.46 -7.88
CA PRO A 113 14.19 -2.65 -9.08
C PRO A 113 14.67 -1.21 -8.91
N ASP A 114 15.11 -0.57 -9.99
CA ASP A 114 15.61 0.82 -9.95
C ASP A 114 14.56 1.83 -9.46
N ARG A 115 13.26 1.55 -9.64
CA ARG A 115 12.16 2.39 -9.12
C ARG A 115 12.03 2.38 -7.60
N CYS A 116 12.68 1.45 -6.90
CA CYS A 116 12.75 1.43 -5.43
C CYS A 116 13.72 2.46 -4.85
N CYS A 117 14.58 3.06 -5.66
CA CYS A 117 15.58 4.00 -5.17
C CYS A 117 14.94 5.36 -4.89
N MET A 118 15.44 6.04 -3.85
CA MET A 118 14.98 7.40 -3.52
C MET A 118 15.40 8.40 -4.59
N GLU A 119 16.62 8.22 -5.11
CA GLU A 119 17.15 8.95 -6.24
C GLU A 119 17.09 8.05 -7.48
N ASN A 120 16.40 8.52 -8.52
CA ASN A 120 16.23 7.74 -9.74
C ASN A 120 17.52 7.78 -10.57
N SER A 121 18.44 6.86 -10.29
CA SER A 121 19.62 6.63 -11.12
C SER A 121 19.57 5.25 -11.77
N GLN A 122 20.06 5.16 -13.00
CA GLN A 122 20.07 3.90 -13.75
C GLN A 122 20.95 2.86 -13.04
N GLY A 123 20.40 1.68 -12.75
CA GLY A 123 21.12 0.60 -12.07
C GLY A 123 21.34 0.78 -10.57
N CYS A 124 20.67 1.74 -9.93
CA CYS A 124 20.77 1.94 -8.47
C CYS A 124 20.39 0.69 -7.68
N GLY A 125 19.44 -0.10 -8.17
CA GLY A 125 18.90 -1.25 -7.46
C GLY A 125 19.86 -2.44 -7.40
N ARG A 126 20.94 -2.42 -8.20
CA ARG A 126 22.03 -3.40 -8.14
C ARG A 126 23.18 -2.97 -7.22
N ASN A 127 23.16 -1.71 -6.76
CA ASN A 127 24.16 -1.19 -5.84
C ASN A 127 23.58 -1.17 -4.43
N SER A 128 24.00 -2.12 -3.59
CA SER A 128 23.56 -2.25 -2.20
C SER A 128 23.80 -1.01 -1.33
N SER A 129 24.62 -0.06 -1.78
CA SER A 129 24.94 1.19 -1.08
C SER A 129 23.95 2.33 -1.38
N ALA A 130 23.08 2.17 -2.38
CA ALA A 130 22.14 3.22 -2.78
C ALA A 130 20.99 3.39 -1.76
N PRO A 131 20.52 4.63 -1.52
CA PRO A 131 19.36 4.86 -0.67
C PRO A 131 18.08 4.33 -1.34
N VAL A 132 17.49 3.28 -0.76
CA VAL A 132 16.23 2.65 -1.22
C VAL A 132 15.10 2.87 -0.23
N TRP A 133 13.86 2.88 -0.73
CA TRP A 133 12.67 2.88 0.12
C TRP A 133 12.60 1.57 0.90
N ARG A 134 12.60 1.65 2.24
CA ARG A 134 12.49 0.47 3.10
C ARG A 134 11.05 0.10 3.45
N THR A 135 10.10 0.99 3.15
CA THR A 135 8.68 0.77 3.46
C THR A 135 8.03 -0.09 2.37
N GLY A 136 7.32 -1.14 2.78
CA GLY A 136 6.51 -1.96 1.88
C GLY A 136 5.37 -1.20 1.22
N CYS A 137 5.08 -1.55 -0.03
CA CYS A 137 4.04 -0.90 -0.82
C CYS A 137 2.63 -1.20 -0.30
N TYR A 138 2.40 -2.37 0.29
CA TYR A 138 1.07 -2.71 0.80
C TYR A 138 0.59 -1.70 1.86
N GLU A 139 1.44 -1.40 2.84
CA GLU A 139 1.09 -0.47 3.91
C GLU A 139 0.96 0.96 3.39
N LYS A 140 1.86 1.38 2.49
CA LYS A 140 1.80 2.71 1.86
C LYS A 140 0.51 2.92 1.07
N VAL A 141 0.11 1.91 0.30
CA VAL A 141 -1.13 1.92 -0.47
C VAL A 141 -2.33 1.95 0.47
N LYS A 142 -2.34 1.11 1.52
CA LYS A 142 -3.41 1.10 2.53
C LYS A 142 -3.59 2.47 3.20
N MET A 143 -2.50 3.08 3.66
CA MET A 143 -2.53 4.43 4.26
C MET A 143 -3.03 5.47 3.26
N TRP A 144 -2.52 5.45 2.02
CA TRP A 144 -2.96 6.38 1.00
C TRP A 144 -4.45 6.24 0.69
N PHE A 145 -4.99 5.02 0.64
CA PHE A 145 -6.42 4.78 0.44
C PHE A 145 -7.25 5.37 1.59
N ASP A 146 -6.82 5.20 2.84
CA ASP A 146 -7.55 5.73 4.00
C ASP A 146 -7.52 7.26 4.03
N ASP A 147 -6.36 7.86 3.74
CA ASP A 147 -6.16 9.30 3.69
C ASP A 147 -6.91 9.95 2.52
N ASN A 148 -6.97 9.27 1.37
CA ASN A 148 -7.52 9.82 0.11
C ASN A 148 -8.90 9.26 -0.26
N LYS A 149 -9.58 8.56 0.65
CA LYS A 149 -10.91 7.96 0.39
C LYS A 149 -11.95 8.96 -0.12
N HIS A 150 -11.85 10.23 0.27
CA HIS A 150 -12.72 11.28 -0.25
C HIS A 150 -12.50 11.53 -1.74
N VAL A 151 -11.23 11.66 -2.16
CA VAL A 151 -10.86 11.90 -3.56
C VAL A 151 -11.29 10.71 -4.43
N LEU A 152 -11.03 9.49 -3.96
CA LEU A 152 -11.44 8.28 -4.65
C LEU A 152 -12.97 8.17 -4.77
N GLY A 153 -13.69 8.51 -3.71
CA GLY A 153 -15.16 8.52 -3.70
C GLY A 153 -15.74 9.52 -4.69
N THR A 154 -15.23 10.75 -4.72
CA THR A 154 -15.69 11.77 -5.68
C THR A 154 -15.36 11.37 -7.12
N ALA A 155 -14.16 10.87 -7.39
CA ALA A 155 -13.78 10.40 -8.74
C ALA A 155 -14.71 9.28 -9.23
N GLY A 156 -15.02 8.30 -8.36
CA GLY A 156 -15.97 7.23 -8.67
C GLY A 156 -17.38 7.76 -8.98
N MET A 157 -17.88 8.71 -8.18
CA MET A 157 -19.19 9.32 -8.40
C MET A 157 -19.27 10.06 -9.76
N CYS A 158 -18.22 10.77 -10.14
CA CYS A 158 -18.16 11.44 -11.45
C CYS A 158 -18.25 10.44 -12.62
N VAL A 159 -17.52 9.32 -12.53
CA VAL A 159 -17.56 8.26 -13.55
C VAL A 159 -18.96 7.64 -13.65
N LEU A 160 -19.62 7.38 -12.51
CA LEU A 160 -20.98 6.84 -12.49
C LEU A 160 -21.98 7.77 -13.18
N ILE A 161 -21.89 9.09 -12.92
CA ILE A 161 -22.76 10.08 -13.56
C ILE A 161 -22.51 10.11 -15.07
N MET A 162 -21.24 10.13 -15.51
CA MET A 162 -20.91 10.09 -16.93
C MET A 162 -21.44 8.84 -17.62
N GLN A 163 -21.37 7.68 -16.96
CA GLN A 163 -21.89 6.42 -17.50
C GLN A 163 -23.41 6.47 -17.70
N ILE A 164 -24.16 7.00 -16.72
CA ILE A 164 -25.63 7.12 -16.81
C ILE A 164 -26.02 8.07 -17.96
N LEU A 165 -25.34 9.22 -18.07
CA LEU A 165 -25.57 10.15 -19.16
C LEU A 165 -25.26 9.53 -20.52
N GLY A 166 -24.16 8.77 -20.63
CA GLY A 166 -23.80 8.05 -21.86
C GLY A 166 -24.85 7.02 -22.29
N MET A 167 -25.41 6.27 -21.33
CA MET A 167 -26.51 5.32 -21.58
C MET A 167 -27.79 6.05 -22.01
N ALA A 168 -28.15 7.15 -21.35
CA ALA A 168 -29.31 7.95 -21.70
C ALA A 168 -29.18 8.53 -23.11
N PHE A 169 -28.04 9.13 -23.44
CA PHE A 169 -27.79 9.68 -24.78
C PHE A 169 -27.85 8.60 -25.85
N SER A 170 -27.24 7.44 -25.62
CA SER A 170 -27.29 6.31 -26.55
C SER A 170 -28.72 5.87 -26.86
N MET A 171 -29.57 5.76 -25.82
CA MET A 171 -30.99 5.42 -26.00
C MET A 171 -31.77 6.50 -26.74
N THR A 172 -31.56 7.77 -26.42
CA THR A 172 -32.24 8.89 -27.12
C THR A 172 -31.87 8.93 -28.60
N LEU A 173 -30.59 8.74 -28.94
CA LEU A 173 -30.10 8.74 -30.31
C LEU A 173 -30.65 7.54 -31.10
N PHE A 174 -30.66 6.35 -30.49
CA PHE A 174 -31.24 5.16 -31.11
C PHE A 174 -32.73 5.33 -31.42
N GLN A 175 -33.51 5.86 -30.45
CA GLN A 175 -34.93 6.11 -30.65
C GLN A 175 -35.19 7.16 -31.74
N HIS A 176 -34.36 8.20 -31.82
CA HIS A 176 -34.47 9.23 -32.85
C HIS A 176 -34.27 8.64 -34.25
N ILE A 177 -33.24 7.82 -34.44
CA ILE A 177 -32.94 7.18 -35.73
C ILE A 177 -34.07 6.21 -36.12
N HIS A 178 -34.53 5.36 -35.20
CA HIS A 178 -35.59 4.39 -35.49
C HIS A 178 -36.92 5.05 -35.87
N ARG A 179 -37.29 6.13 -35.15
CA ARG A 179 -38.49 6.92 -35.50
C ARG A 179 -38.35 7.62 -36.85
N THR A 180 -37.14 8.05 -37.20
CA THR A 180 -36.85 8.70 -38.48
C THR A 180 -36.90 7.71 -39.64
N GLY A 181 -36.37 6.49 -39.46
CA GLY A 181 -36.48 5.41 -40.46
C GLY A 181 -37.92 5.04 -40.79
N LYS A 182 -38.78 4.85 -39.77
CA LYS A 182 -40.20 4.54 -39.98
C LYS A 182 -40.99 5.60 -40.76
N LYS A 183 -40.52 6.85 -40.82
CA LYS A 183 -41.17 7.91 -41.61
C LYS A 183 -40.84 7.83 -43.11
N TYR A 184 -39.74 7.19 -43.49
CA TYR A 184 -39.35 7.05 -44.90
C TYR A 184 -39.95 5.79 -45.55
N ASP A 185 -40.44 4.83 -44.75
CA ASP A 185 -41.09 3.61 -45.21
C ASP A 185 -42.63 3.70 -45.33
N ALA A 186 -43.22 4.87 -45.02
CA ALA A 186 -44.66 5.14 -45.08
C ALA A 186 -44.99 6.18 -46.15
#